data_AF-A0A7H8IK09-F1
#
_entry.id   AF-A0A7H8IK09-F1
#
_cell.length_a   1.000
_cell.length_b   1.000
_cell.length_c   1.000
_cell.angle_alpha   90.00
_cell.angle_beta   90.00
_cell.angle_gamma   90.00
#
_symmetry.space_group_name_H-M   'P 1'
#
loop_
_entity.id
_entity.type
_entity.pdbx_description
1 polymer ?
#
loop_
_entity_poly.entity_id
_entity_poly.type
_entity_poly.pdbx_seq_one_letter_code
_entity_poly.pdbx_strand_id
1 'polypeptide(L)'
;MHGITLLGSAVADNSSQAKDGSGTDRAAFTIDCDNEQVICPRGARSLSWTELRMKGNTYLQTRFAEMDCRSCPDRTQCTSPATRPRSVAVLPRPLHEIQTRNRLDQQTEQWQRRYTIRADIEAAPSQHVRAHGLRRSRYRGLARTHVQHVLTAKWPATSPASPTGCSAPPEPAAAPHASRAVGSHHMTSPTSSAESRY
;
A
#
# COMPACT_ATOMS: atom_id res chain seq x y z
N MET A 1 -15.65 16.13 24.09
CA MET A 1 -14.60 15.47 23.30
C MET A 1 -13.59 16.53 22.88
N HIS A 2 -12.32 16.39 23.23
CA HIS A 2 -11.29 17.35 22.82
C HIS A 2 -10.93 17.13 21.34
N GLY A 3 -10.98 18.19 20.54
CA GLY A 3 -10.66 18.20 19.10
C GLY A 3 -9.16 18.08 18.83
N ILE A 4 -8.56 16.98 19.26
CA ILE A 4 -7.14 16.69 19.01
C ILE A 4 -7.05 15.83 17.75
N THR A 5 -6.41 16.35 16.70
CA THR A 5 -6.11 15.58 15.49
C THR A 5 -4.88 14.71 15.72
N LEU A 6 -5.07 13.40 15.67
CA LEU A 6 -3.97 12.43 15.73
C LEU A 6 -3.21 12.41 14.39
N LEU A 7 -1.92 12.73 14.40
CA LEU A 7 -1.07 12.75 13.21
C LEU A 7 -0.18 11.50 13.13
N GLY A 8 -0.74 10.35 12.80
CA GLY A 8 0.01 9.10 12.61
C GLY A 8 -0.29 8.47 11.26
N SER A 9 0.72 7.83 10.64
CA SER A 9 0.52 7.12 9.38
C SER A 9 -0.37 5.89 9.60
N ALA A 10 -1.33 5.70 8.71
CA ALA A 10 -2.16 4.51 8.66
C ALA A 10 -1.36 3.52 7.83
N VAL A 11 -0.85 2.49 8.50
CA VAL A 11 -0.02 1.48 7.84
C VAL A 11 -0.79 0.88 6.66
N ALA A 12 -0.11 0.77 5.51
CA ALA A 12 -0.66 0.11 4.33
C ALA A 12 -1.12 -1.32 4.65
N ASP A 13 -2.07 -1.84 3.87
CA ASP A 13 -2.47 -3.24 4.02
C ASP A 13 -1.26 -4.14 3.67
N ASN A 14 -0.73 -4.81 4.70
CA ASN A 14 0.45 -5.66 4.59
C ASN A 14 0.09 -7.14 4.52
N SER A 15 -1.19 -7.46 4.31
CA SER A 15 -1.64 -8.84 4.09
C SER A 15 -0.95 -9.42 2.86
N SER A 16 -0.76 -10.75 2.84
CA SER A 16 -0.19 -11.42 1.66
C SER A 16 -1.05 -11.16 0.42
N GLN A 17 -2.37 -11.10 0.58
CA GLN A 17 -3.32 -10.77 -0.49
C GLN A 17 -3.10 -9.37 -1.08
N ALA A 18 -2.70 -8.39 -0.26
CA ALA A 18 -2.36 -7.04 -0.73
C ALA A 18 -0.96 -6.95 -1.36
N LYS A 19 -0.02 -7.81 -0.93
CA LYS A 19 1.39 -7.79 -1.40
C LYS A 19 1.59 -8.43 -2.76
N ASP A 20 0.80 -9.44 -3.10
CA ASP A 20 1.02 -10.23 -4.32
C ASP A 20 0.50 -9.53 -5.60
N GLY A 21 -0.16 -8.37 -5.49
CA GLY A 21 -0.70 -7.56 -6.60
C GLY A 21 -1.79 -8.24 -7.45
N SER A 22 -1.96 -9.55 -7.26
CA SER A 22 -2.85 -10.47 -7.97
C SER A 22 -3.89 -11.11 -7.03
N GLY A 23 -3.78 -10.88 -5.72
CA GLY A 23 -4.73 -11.33 -4.73
C GLY A 23 -5.89 -10.35 -4.55
N THR A 24 -7.09 -10.87 -4.28
CA THR A 24 -8.24 -10.00 -3.92
C THR A 24 -8.04 -9.45 -2.51
N ASP A 25 -7.49 -8.24 -2.42
CA ASP A 25 -7.31 -7.54 -1.15
C ASP A 25 -8.67 -7.19 -0.50
N ARG A 26 -8.65 -6.99 0.82
CA ARG A 26 -9.79 -6.53 1.62
C ARG A 26 -10.39 -5.23 1.08
N ALA A 27 -9.59 -4.33 0.51
CA ALA A 27 -10.09 -3.09 -0.09
C ALA A 27 -11.05 -3.31 -1.27
N ALA A 28 -11.02 -4.47 -1.92
CA ALA A 28 -11.93 -4.80 -3.03
C ALA A 28 -13.34 -5.19 -2.54
N PHE A 29 -13.53 -5.43 -1.24
CA PHE A 29 -14.82 -5.81 -0.68
C PHE A 29 -15.58 -4.57 -0.21
N THR A 30 -16.86 -4.48 -0.57
CA THR A 30 -17.74 -3.40 -0.11
C THR A 30 -18.33 -3.76 1.24
N ILE A 31 -18.16 -2.89 2.24
CA ILE A 31 -18.66 -3.09 3.60
C ILE A 31 -19.97 -2.30 3.74
N ASP A 32 -21.07 -3.02 3.92
CA ASP A 32 -22.38 -2.47 4.22
C ASP A 32 -22.65 -2.66 5.72
N CYS A 33 -22.28 -1.65 6.49
CA CYS A 33 -22.44 -1.65 7.94
C CYS A 33 -23.91 -1.58 8.37
N ASP A 34 -24.80 -1.04 7.54
CA ASP A 34 -26.22 -0.83 7.90
C ASP A 34 -26.99 -2.16 7.84
N ASN A 35 -26.64 -3.04 6.90
CA ASN A 35 -27.20 -4.38 6.80
C ASN A 35 -26.30 -5.48 7.37
N GLU A 36 -25.22 -5.10 8.08
CA GLU A 36 -24.25 -6.02 8.66
C GLU A 36 -23.74 -7.08 7.66
N GLN A 37 -23.36 -6.63 6.45
CA GLN A 37 -22.91 -7.52 5.38
C GLN A 37 -21.70 -6.97 4.63
N VAL A 38 -20.91 -7.88 4.06
CA VAL A 38 -19.83 -7.56 3.14
C VAL A 38 -20.15 -8.16 1.78
N ILE A 39 -19.92 -7.38 0.73
CA ILE A 39 -20.15 -7.77 -0.66
C ILE A 39 -18.79 -7.97 -1.33
N CYS A 40 -18.60 -9.13 -1.97
CA CYS A 40 -17.36 -9.41 -2.70
C CYS A 40 -17.36 -8.72 -4.08
N PRO A 41 -16.20 -8.60 -4.75
CA PRO A 41 -16.11 -8.00 -6.09
C PRO A 41 -16.98 -8.68 -7.16
N ARG A 42 -17.37 -9.94 -6.93
CA ARG A 42 -18.27 -10.72 -7.79
C ARG A 42 -19.75 -10.58 -7.41
N GLY A 43 -20.08 -9.78 -6.40
CA GLY A 43 -21.45 -9.48 -5.99
C GLY A 43 -22.06 -10.42 -4.93
N ALA A 44 -21.40 -11.52 -4.57
CA ALA A 44 -21.89 -12.39 -3.49
C ALA A 44 -21.86 -11.66 -2.13
N ARG A 45 -22.80 -11.99 -1.25
CA ARG A 45 -22.95 -11.38 0.08
C ARG A 45 -22.45 -12.32 1.17
N SER A 46 -21.95 -11.77 2.26
CA SER A 46 -21.58 -12.56 3.43
C SER A 46 -22.83 -13.15 4.11
N LEU A 47 -22.70 -14.34 4.68
CA LEU A 47 -23.75 -15.02 5.45
C LEU A 47 -23.69 -14.73 6.94
N SER A 48 -22.54 -14.30 7.46
CA SER A 48 -22.36 -14.08 8.88
C SER A 48 -21.68 -12.75 9.15
N TRP A 49 -22.03 -12.17 10.30
CA TRP A 49 -21.39 -11.00 10.87
C TRP A 49 -21.25 -11.25 12.36
N THR A 50 -20.02 -11.42 12.83
CA THR A 50 -19.79 -11.85 14.23
C THR A 50 -18.60 -11.12 14.80
N GLU A 51 -18.68 -10.74 16.08
CA GLU A 51 -17.55 -10.13 16.76
C GLU A 51 -16.36 -11.09 16.85
N LEU A 52 -15.17 -10.57 16.53
CA LEU A 52 -13.91 -11.29 16.61
C LEU A 52 -12.89 -10.43 17.36
N ARG A 53 -12.33 -10.97 18.44
CA ARG A 53 -11.29 -10.28 19.21
C ARG A 53 -9.91 -10.79 18.82
N MET A 54 -9.04 -9.90 18.34
CA MET A 54 -7.68 -10.22 17.89
C MET A 54 -6.67 -9.23 18.45
N LYS A 55 -5.63 -9.72 19.12
CA LYS A 55 -4.53 -8.89 19.67
C LYS A 55 -5.03 -7.68 20.49
N GLY A 56 -6.08 -7.88 21.28
CA GLY A 56 -6.70 -6.84 22.12
C GLY A 56 -7.68 -5.91 21.40
N ASN A 57 -7.82 -6.01 20.08
CA ASN A 57 -8.74 -5.20 19.27
C ASN A 57 -10.00 -6.00 18.89
N THR A 58 -11.13 -5.30 18.76
CA THR A 58 -12.39 -5.86 18.27
C THR A 58 -12.53 -5.63 16.77
N TYR A 59 -12.86 -6.71 16.06
CA TYR A 59 -13.18 -6.76 14.64
C TYR A 59 -14.56 -7.41 14.45
N LEU A 60 -15.10 -7.27 13.25
CA LEU A 60 -16.29 -7.98 12.81
C LEU A 60 -15.84 -8.98 11.75
N GLN A 61 -15.91 -10.26 12.07
CA GLN A 61 -15.62 -11.33 11.15
C GLN A 61 -16.85 -11.64 10.32
N THR A 62 -16.68 -11.53 9.01
CA THR A 62 -17.67 -11.95 8.03
C THR A 62 -17.22 -13.22 7.33
N ARG A 63 -18.17 -14.09 7.00
CA ARG A 63 -17.92 -15.31 6.23
C ARG A 63 -18.86 -15.38 5.05
N PHE A 64 -18.32 -15.79 3.91
CA PHE A 64 -19.09 -16.03 2.69
C PHE A 64 -19.62 -17.45 2.65
N ALA A 65 -20.66 -17.66 1.85
CA ALA A 65 -21.19 -18.99 1.60
C ALA A 65 -20.11 -19.87 0.95
N GLU A 66 -20.05 -21.12 1.38
CA GLU A 66 -19.14 -22.10 0.80
C GLU A 66 -19.47 -22.38 -0.67
N MET A 67 -20.76 -22.47 -1.02
CA MET A 67 -21.18 -22.70 -2.40
C MET A 67 -20.72 -21.58 -3.33
N ASP A 68 -20.94 -20.32 -2.96
CA ASP A 68 -20.50 -19.15 -3.73
C ASP A 68 -18.99 -19.11 -3.91
N CYS A 69 -18.23 -19.44 -2.85
CA CYS A 69 -16.78 -19.40 -2.90
C CYS A 69 -16.16 -20.61 -3.61
N ARG A 70 -16.79 -21.80 -3.59
CA ARG A 70 -16.26 -23.01 -4.23
C ARG A 70 -16.45 -22.97 -5.74
N SER A 71 -17.57 -22.42 -6.22
CA SER A 71 -17.84 -22.26 -7.66
C SER A 71 -17.19 -21.01 -8.27
N CYS A 72 -16.65 -20.10 -7.45
CA CYS A 72 -16.04 -18.86 -7.91
C CYS A 72 -14.76 -19.12 -8.72
N PRO A 73 -14.66 -18.62 -9.97
CA PRO A 73 -13.47 -18.78 -10.80
C PRO A 73 -12.22 -18.08 -10.23
N ASP A 74 -12.40 -17.01 -9.44
CA ASP A 74 -11.30 -16.24 -8.86
C ASP A 74 -10.86 -16.79 -7.49
N ARG A 75 -11.32 -17.99 -7.10
CA ARG A 75 -11.07 -18.56 -5.78
C ARG A 75 -9.58 -18.62 -5.43
N THR A 76 -8.74 -19.04 -6.38
CA THR A 76 -7.29 -19.19 -6.19
C THR A 76 -6.60 -17.85 -5.88
N GLN A 77 -7.15 -16.73 -6.37
CA GLN A 77 -6.66 -15.37 -6.10
C GLN A 77 -7.30 -14.78 -4.83
N CYS A 78 -8.50 -15.22 -4.45
CA CYS A 78 -9.26 -14.67 -3.33
C CYS A 78 -8.98 -15.36 -1.98
N THR A 79 -8.75 -16.68 -1.97
CA THR A 79 -8.63 -17.49 -0.73
C THR A 79 -7.59 -18.59 -0.90
N SER A 80 -6.63 -18.69 0.03
CA SER A 80 -5.57 -19.70 -0.04
C SER A 80 -6.03 -21.13 0.28
N PRO A 81 -6.89 -21.39 1.29
CA PRO A 81 -7.42 -22.74 1.53
C PRO A 81 -8.27 -23.27 0.37
N ALA A 82 -8.02 -24.51 -0.05
CA ALA A 82 -8.77 -25.17 -1.13
C ALA A 82 -10.28 -25.31 -0.83
N THR A 83 -10.64 -25.56 0.44
CA THR A 83 -12.04 -25.89 0.81
C THR A 83 -12.77 -24.77 1.56
N ARG A 84 -12.08 -24.01 2.43
CA ARG A 84 -12.75 -23.03 3.32
C ARG A 84 -13.20 -21.79 2.54
N PRO A 85 -14.40 -21.24 2.76
CA PRO A 85 -14.82 -20.00 2.11
C PRO A 85 -13.98 -18.81 2.57
N ARG A 86 -14.07 -17.71 1.81
CA ARG A 86 -13.46 -16.45 2.21
C ARG A 86 -14.05 -15.97 3.54
N SER A 87 -13.19 -15.51 4.43
CA SER A 87 -13.58 -14.77 5.62
C SER A 87 -12.85 -13.43 5.63
N VAL A 88 -13.54 -12.36 5.97
CA VAL A 88 -12.98 -11.00 6.00
C VAL A 88 -13.21 -10.40 7.38
N ALA A 89 -12.14 -9.92 8.01
CA ALA A 89 -12.22 -9.17 9.25
C ALA A 89 -12.29 -7.67 8.93
N VAL A 90 -13.42 -7.04 9.28
CA VAL A 90 -13.66 -5.60 9.10
C VAL A 90 -13.60 -4.88 10.44
N LEU A 91 -13.26 -3.59 10.41
CA LEU A 91 -13.30 -2.77 11.61
C LEU A 91 -14.74 -2.38 11.92
N PRO A 92 -15.10 -2.20 13.21
CA PRO A 92 -16.35 -1.55 13.58
C PRO A 92 -16.50 -0.18 12.91
N ARG A 93 -17.75 0.20 12.59
CA ARG A 93 -18.07 1.40 11.81
C ARG A 93 -17.32 2.67 12.25
N PRO A 94 -17.31 3.06 13.55
CA PRO A 94 -16.62 4.28 13.95
C PRO A 94 -15.12 4.26 13.64
N LEU A 95 -14.47 3.11 13.83
CA LEU A 95 -13.04 2.95 13.55
C LEU A 95 -12.77 2.88 12.05
N HIS A 96 -13.64 2.23 11.28
CA HIS A 96 -13.54 2.17 9.82
C HIS A 96 -13.63 3.57 9.19
N GLU A 97 -14.56 4.40 9.65
CA GLU A 97 -14.72 5.79 9.18
C GLU A 97 -13.50 6.65 9.52
N ILE A 98 -12.97 6.55 10.74
CA ILE A 98 -11.74 7.24 11.15
C ILE A 98 -10.55 6.78 10.29
N GLN A 99 -10.40 5.47 10.07
CA GLN A 99 -9.30 4.94 9.26
C GLN A 99 -9.39 5.41 7.80
N THR A 100 -10.59 5.40 7.22
CA THR A 100 -10.83 5.88 5.85
C THR A 100 -10.50 7.36 5.72
N ARG A 101 -10.97 8.19 6.66
CA ARG A 101 -10.63 9.62 6.70
C ARG A 101 -9.13 9.86 6.81
N ASN A 102 -8.45 9.17 7.74
CA ASN A 102 -7.02 9.31 7.93
C ASN A 102 -6.22 8.91 6.67
N ARG A 103 -6.67 7.89 5.93
CA ARG A 103 -6.05 7.48 4.66
C ARG A 103 -6.21 8.55 3.57
N LEU A 104 -7.37 9.21 3.51
CA LEU A 104 -7.59 10.33 2.58
C LEU A 104 -6.71 11.53 2.95
N ASP A 105 -6.68 11.90 4.24
CA ASP A 105 -5.86 13.00 4.73
C ASP A 105 -4.37 12.76 4.40
N GLN A 106 -3.89 11.53 4.53
CA GLN A 106 -2.51 11.12 4.23
C GLN A 106 -2.07 11.34 2.77
N GLN A 107 -3.01 11.36 1.83
CA GLN A 107 -2.70 11.65 0.43
C GLN A 107 -2.44 13.14 0.18
N THR A 108 -2.80 14.01 1.13
CA THR A 108 -2.61 15.45 0.96
C THR A 108 -1.18 15.87 1.26
N GLU A 109 -0.62 16.77 0.45
CA GLU A 109 0.72 17.33 0.68
C GLU A 109 0.85 18.01 2.04
N GLN A 110 -0.21 18.70 2.49
CA GLN A 110 -0.21 19.38 3.78
C GLN A 110 -0.03 18.39 4.93
N TRP A 111 -0.71 17.24 4.88
CA TRP A 111 -0.54 16.18 5.86
C TRP A 111 0.87 15.60 5.80
N GLN A 112 1.38 15.31 4.61
CA GLN A 112 2.72 14.76 4.41
C GLN A 112 3.81 15.67 4.98
N ARG A 113 3.77 16.97 4.66
CA ARG A 113 4.71 17.97 5.21
C ARG A 113 4.69 18.00 6.73
N ARG A 114 3.51 17.96 7.36
CA ARG A 114 3.38 17.91 8.82
C ARG A 114 3.93 16.61 9.39
N TYR A 115 3.68 15.49 8.73
CA TYR A 115 4.14 14.18 9.17
C TYR A 115 5.66 14.05 9.05
N THR A 116 6.29 14.59 8.01
CA THR A 116 7.76 14.58 7.84
C THR A 116 8.47 15.20 9.04
N ILE A 117 8.02 16.38 9.51
CA ILE A 117 8.60 17.03 10.70
C ILE A 117 8.54 16.10 11.91
N ARG A 118 7.42 15.43 12.14
CA ARG A 118 7.26 14.48 13.24
C ARG A 118 8.17 13.26 13.06
N ALA A 119 8.19 12.69 11.86
CA ALA A 119 8.97 11.50 11.54
C ALA A 119 10.47 11.77 11.72
N ASP A 120 10.96 12.94 11.32
CA ASP A 120 12.36 13.34 11.47
C ASP A 120 12.77 13.45 12.95
N ILE A 121 11.90 14.06 13.77
CA ILE A 121 12.13 14.16 15.23
C ILE A 121 12.16 12.76 15.86
N GLU A 122 11.27 11.85 15.45
CA GLU A 122 11.19 10.49 15.99
C GLU A 122 12.28 9.54 15.44
N ALA A 123 12.89 9.89 14.30
CA ALA A 123 13.92 9.08 13.64
C ALA A 123 15.20 8.96 14.46
N ALA A 124 15.70 10.06 15.03
CA ALA A 124 16.95 10.04 15.81
C ALA A 124 16.85 9.19 17.11
N PRO A 125 15.82 9.38 17.97
CA PRO A 125 15.61 8.49 19.12
C PRO A 125 15.43 7.03 18.70
N SER A 126 14.70 6.79 17.59
CA SER A 126 14.54 5.46 17.02
C SER A 126 15.87 4.80 16.65
N GLN A 127 16.77 5.53 15.99
CA GLN A 127 18.11 5.08 15.61
C GLN A 127 18.94 4.78 16.85
N HIS A 128 18.98 5.70 17.82
CA HIS A 128 19.73 5.49 19.05
C HIS A 128 19.25 4.30 19.87
N VAL A 129 17.94 4.05 19.92
CA VAL A 129 17.38 2.87 20.58
C VAL A 129 17.76 1.59 19.85
N ARG A 130 17.59 1.55 18.52
CA ARG A 130 17.75 0.31 17.72
C ARG A 130 19.22 -0.04 17.44
N ALA A 131 20.05 0.94 17.11
CA ALA A 131 21.46 0.73 16.76
C ALA A 131 22.41 0.87 17.96
N HIS A 132 22.14 1.81 18.86
CA HIS A 132 23.07 2.15 19.95
C HIS A 132 22.64 1.62 21.33
N GLY A 133 21.45 1.03 21.44
CA GLY A 133 20.99 0.35 22.66
C GLY A 133 20.65 1.29 23.82
N LEU A 134 20.17 2.51 23.54
CA LEU A 134 19.85 3.52 24.57
C LEU A 134 18.89 3.07 25.68
N ARG A 135 18.11 1.99 25.49
CA ARG A 135 17.19 1.51 26.52
C ARG A 135 17.90 0.95 27.75
N ARG A 136 19.18 0.56 27.64
CA ARG A 136 19.98 0.03 28.75
C ARG A 136 21.43 0.49 28.63
N SER A 137 22.03 0.93 29.74
CA SER A 137 23.48 1.16 29.79
C SER A 137 24.20 -0.18 29.62
N ARG A 138 25.16 -0.24 28.69
CA ARG A 138 26.02 -1.42 28.48
C ARG A 138 27.03 -1.58 29.61
N TYR A 139 27.31 -0.48 30.32
CA TYR A 139 28.31 -0.42 31.37
C TYR A 139 27.66 -0.21 32.73
N ARG A 140 28.30 -0.74 33.78
CA ARG A 140 27.92 -0.50 35.17
C ARG A 140 28.72 0.68 35.74
N GLY A 141 28.06 1.51 36.55
CA GLY A 141 28.65 2.69 37.18
C GLY A 141 28.33 4.00 36.45
N LEU A 142 28.17 5.09 37.22
CA LEU A 142 27.69 6.40 36.73
C LEU A 142 28.64 7.02 35.71
N ALA A 143 29.96 6.98 35.96
CA ALA A 143 30.96 7.58 35.06
C ALA A 143 30.94 6.95 33.66
N ARG A 144 30.90 5.62 33.58
CA ARG A 144 30.86 4.91 32.29
C ARG A 144 29.52 5.10 31.57
N THR A 145 28.43 5.15 32.32
CA THR A 145 27.09 5.44 31.77
C THR A 145 27.02 6.87 31.23
N HIS A 146 27.62 7.84 31.91
CA HIS A 146 27.72 9.22 31.45
C HIS A 146 28.44 9.32 30.11
N VAL A 147 29.59 8.66 29.96
CA VAL A 147 30.32 8.59 28.68
C VAL A 147 29.45 8.00 27.56
N GLN A 148 28.75 6.89 27.83
CA GLN A 148 27.84 6.29 26.85
C GLN A 148 26.73 7.28 26.43
N HIS A 149 26.14 8.00 27.38
CA HIS A 149 25.10 9.00 27.10
C HIS A 149 25.63 10.17 26.26
N VAL A 150 26.79 10.73 26.61
CA VAL A 150 27.40 11.84 25.87
C VAL A 150 27.72 11.43 24.44
N LEU A 151 28.32 10.26 24.24
CA LEU A 151 28.66 9.76 22.90
C LEU A 151 27.42 9.46 22.06
N THR A 152 26.37 8.91 22.68
CA THR A 152 25.13 8.61 21.95
C THR A 152 24.33 9.89 21.64
N ALA A 153 24.36 10.89 22.53
CA ALA A 153 23.71 12.18 22.29
C ALA A 153 24.40 12.99 21.18
N LYS A 154 25.72 12.84 21.05
CA LYS A 154 26.53 13.50 20.01
C LYS A 154 26.50 12.79 18.66
N TRP A 155 25.92 11.59 18.59
CA TRP A 155 25.85 10.83 17.34
C TRP A 155 25.08 11.62 16.27
N PRO A 156 25.65 11.83 15.07
CA PRO A 156 24.94 12.54 14.02
C PRO A 156 23.75 11.69 13.58
N ALA A 157 22.56 12.29 13.62
CA ALA A 157 21.38 11.71 13.00
C ALA A 157 21.58 11.72 11.47
N THR A 158 22.27 10.71 10.94
CA THR A 158 22.20 10.40 9.52
C THR A 158 20.80 9.84 9.27
N SER A 159 19.83 10.72 9.02
CA SER A 159 18.55 10.31 8.47
C SER A 159 18.78 9.87 7.02
N PRO A 160 18.66 8.58 6.66
CA PRO A 160 18.27 8.29 5.31
C PRO A 160 16.85 8.85 5.18
N ALA A 161 16.68 9.93 4.40
CA ALA A 161 15.37 10.29 3.89
C ALA A 161 14.81 9.00 3.29
N SER A 162 13.82 8.39 3.95
CA SER A 162 13.27 7.11 3.51
C SER A 162 12.43 7.38 2.27
N PRO A 163 12.80 6.89 1.08
CA PRO A 163 11.96 7.02 -0.11
C PRO A 163 10.99 5.84 -0.16
N THR A 164 10.28 5.56 0.94
CA THR A 164 9.37 4.42 1.00
C THR A 164 7.99 4.90 1.40
N GLY A 165 7.19 5.22 0.38
CA GLY A 165 5.77 5.52 0.56
C GLY A 165 5.07 6.24 -0.58
N CYS A 166 5.79 6.77 -1.58
CA CYS A 166 5.17 7.33 -2.78
C CYS A 166 5.82 6.69 -4.00
N SER A 167 5.22 5.61 -4.49
CA SER A 167 5.36 5.29 -5.92
C SER A 167 4.79 6.49 -6.67
N ALA A 168 5.65 7.20 -7.39
CA ALA A 168 5.21 8.19 -8.38
C ALA A 168 4.17 7.53 -9.31
N PRO A 169 3.13 8.26 -9.74
CA PRO A 169 2.25 7.76 -10.79
C PRO A 169 3.10 7.38 -12.01
N PRO A 170 2.82 6.24 -12.68
CA PRO A 170 3.56 5.89 -13.90
C PRO A 170 3.39 7.02 -14.91
N GLU A 171 4.51 7.54 -15.38
CA GLU A 171 4.60 8.48 -16.49
C GLU A 171 3.82 7.88 -17.67
N PRO A 172 2.92 8.63 -18.35
CA PRO A 172 2.19 8.08 -19.47
C PRO A 172 3.20 7.65 -20.54
N ALA A 173 3.15 6.37 -20.90
CA ALA A 173 4.02 5.78 -21.89
C ALA A 173 4.08 6.68 -23.13
N ALA A 174 5.29 7.15 -23.46
CA ALA A 174 5.56 7.84 -24.70
C ALA A 174 5.02 7.00 -25.85
N ALA A 175 4.20 7.64 -26.69
CA ALA A 175 3.63 7.02 -27.88
C ALA A 175 4.75 6.35 -28.70
N PRO A 176 4.50 5.16 -29.28
CA PRO A 176 5.50 4.48 -30.08
C PRO A 176 5.91 5.38 -31.25
N HIS A 177 7.22 5.63 -31.33
CA HIS A 177 7.85 6.26 -32.47
C HIS A 177 7.36 5.57 -33.74
N ALA A 178 6.67 6.32 -34.60
CA ALA A 178 6.28 5.87 -35.92
C ALA A 178 7.54 5.42 -36.66
N SER A 179 7.62 4.12 -36.95
CA SER A 179 8.64 3.54 -37.81
C SER A 179 8.68 4.32 -39.11
N ARG A 180 9.78 5.04 -39.30
CA ARG A 180 10.12 5.72 -40.55
C ARG A 180 10.20 4.64 -41.63
N ALA A 181 9.17 4.58 -42.47
CA ALA A 181 9.15 3.71 -43.64
C ALA A 181 10.37 4.03 -44.50
N VAL A 182 11.32 3.09 -44.57
CA VAL A 182 12.36 3.10 -45.58
C VAL A 182 11.67 2.74 -46.89
N GLY A 183 11.30 3.77 -47.65
CA GLY A 183 10.85 3.64 -49.02
C GLY A 183 11.95 2.99 -49.85
N SER A 184 11.67 1.81 -50.38
CA SER A 184 12.50 1.15 -51.37
C SER A 184 12.49 1.98 -52.64
N HIS A 185 13.59 2.72 -52.88
CA HIS A 185 13.83 3.37 -54.17
C HIS A 185 14.31 2.30 -55.16
N HIS A 186 13.37 1.63 -55.83
CA HIS A 186 13.67 0.95 -57.08
C HIS A 186 13.85 2.03 -58.16
N MET A 187 15.09 2.20 -58.60
CA MET A 187 15.42 2.97 -59.79
C MET A 187 14.88 2.24 -61.02
N THR A 188 13.96 2.86 -61.74
CA THR A 188 13.73 2.62 -63.16
C THR A 188 13.72 3.96 -63.88
N SER A 189 14.74 4.16 -64.69
CA SER A 189 14.91 5.33 -65.56
C SER A 189 13.81 5.42 -66.61
N PRO A 190 13.45 6.63 -67.07
CA PRO A 190 12.39 6.83 -68.06
C PRO A 190 12.91 6.52 -69.47
N THR A 191 12.16 5.74 -70.23
CA THR A 191 12.35 5.60 -71.68
C THR A 191 11.63 6.74 -72.39
N SER A 192 12.42 7.51 -73.15
CA SER A 192 12.02 8.65 -73.97
C SER A 192 10.89 8.31 -74.94
N SER A 193 10.00 9.27 -75.11
CA SER A 193 9.05 9.35 -76.23
C SER A 193 9.74 9.41 -77.60
N ALA A 194 8.95 9.02 -78.60
CA ALA A 194 8.81 9.60 -79.94
C ALA A 194 9.17 8.67 -81.12
N GLU A 195 8.35 8.86 -82.17
CA GLU A 195 8.47 8.37 -83.55
C GLU A 195 8.01 6.93 -83.83
N SER A 196 7.29 6.60 -84.90
CA SER A 196 6.69 7.34 -86.01
C SER A 196 6.02 6.29 -86.92
N ARG A 197 4.86 6.64 -87.48
CA ARG A 197 4.32 6.19 -88.78
C ARG A 197 3.74 4.78 -88.98
N TYR A 198 2.54 4.87 -89.57
CA TYR A 198 1.81 3.97 -90.48
C TYR A 198 1.10 2.77 -89.88
#